data_AF-A0A923RT90-F1
#
_entry.id   AF-A0A923RT90-F1
#
_cell.length_a   1.000
_cell.length_b   1.000
_cell.length_c   1.000
_cell.angle_alpha   90.00
_cell.angle_beta   90.00
_cell.angle_gamma   90.00
#
_symmetry.space_group_name_H-M   'P 1'
#
loop_
_entity.id
_entity.type
_entity.pdbx_description
1 polymer ?
#
loop_
_entity_poly.entity_id
_entity_poly.type
_entity_poly.pdbx_seq_one_letter_code
_entity_poly.pdbx_strand_id
1 'polypeptide(L)'
;MKRRVDLSEISDGRLYSANDMVKADCHGCEGCFACCCGMGTSVVLDPLDIHRMTQGLHIGFEELLKTGIELNVVDGLVLPNLKMTGEKEQCAYLNEQGRCTIHRFRPGICRLFPLGRYYEENGFHYFLQIHECRKETRGKIKVKKWMEIENLRAYEAYIFRWHRFCLACEKAVETLEEENIRILTLYILKTFYQTPYEQTGEESSSKEERFYREFYKRLEETGRKLGLRV
;
A
#
# COMPACT_ATOMS: atom_id res chain seq x y z
N MET A 1 -10.25 -0.55 1.49
CA MET A 1 -11.26 -1.43 0.87
C MET A 1 -11.40 -2.71 1.67
N LYS A 2 -12.54 -2.86 2.34
CA LYS A 2 -12.92 -4.10 3.03
C LYS A 2 -13.55 -5.08 2.02
N ARG A 3 -13.07 -6.33 1.96
CA ARG A 3 -13.75 -7.42 1.26
C ARG A 3 -14.53 -8.23 2.30
N ARG A 4 -15.85 -8.33 2.15
CA ARG A 4 -16.70 -9.23 2.96
C ARG A 4 -16.75 -10.59 2.26
N VAL A 5 -15.69 -11.38 2.42
CA VAL A 5 -15.54 -12.70 1.82
C VAL A 5 -15.01 -13.67 2.87
N ASP A 6 -15.42 -14.93 2.81
CA ASP A 6 -14.84 -15.95 3.66
C ASP A 6 -13.40 -16.21 3.21
N LEU A 7 -12.45 -16.21 4.15
CA LEU A 7 -11.04 -16.44 3.84
C LEU A 7 -10.83 -17.80 3.14
N SER A 8 -11.67 -18.79 3.43
CA SER A 8 -11.64 -20.11 2.81
C SER A 8 -12.03 -20.11 1.33
N GLU A 9 -12.76 -19.09 0.85
CA GLU A 9 -13.15 -18.96 -0.56
C GLU A 9 -12.05 -18.33 -1.43
N ILE A 10 -11.13 -17.58 -0.81
CA ILE A 10 -10.12 -16.79 -1.54
C ILE A 10 -8.68 -17.20 -1.25
N SER A 11 -8.48 -18.11 -0.29
CA SER A 11 -7.16 -18.56 0.16
C SER A 11 -6.99 -20.07 0.21
N ASP A 12 -5.76 -20.54 0.45
CA ASP A 12 -5.47 -21.95 0.70
C ASP A 12 -5.75 -22.39 2.15
N GLY A 13 -6.52 -21.59 2.89
CA GLY A 13 -6.92 -21.85 4.28
C GLY A 13 -5.82 -21.63 5.30
N ARG A 14 -4.69 -21.02 4.90
CA ARG A 14 -3.53 -20.79 5.77
C ARG A 14 -3.26 -19.32 6.01
N LEU A 15 -2.85 -19.03 7.23
CA LEU A 15 -2.29 -17.76 7.65
C LEU A 15 -0.78 -17.90 7.81
N TYR A 16 -0.04 -16.94 7.29
CA TYR A 16 1.41 -16.95 7.21
C TYR A 16 2.01 -15.78 7.99
N SER A 17 3.15 -16.03 8.62
CA SER A 17 4.07 -15.05 9.18
C SER A 17 5.25 -14.84 8.23
N ALA A 18 6.08 -13.82 8.53
CA ALA A 18 7.27 -13.49 7.76
C ALA A 18 8.24 -14.67 7.53
N ASN A 19 8.30 -15.66 8.44
CA ASN A 19 9.24 -16.77 8.36
C ASN A 19 8.67 -18.01 7.65
N ASP A 20 7.38 -18.03 7.35
CA ASP A 20 6.72 -19.20 6.76
C ASP A 20 6.99 -19.32 5.26
N MET A 21 6.96 -20.57 4.78
CA MET A 21 7.07 -20.91 3.36
C MET A 21 5.69 -20.88 2.71
N VAL A 22 5.55 -20.13 1.62
CA VAL A 22 4.31 -19.99 0.86
C VAL A 22 4.58 -20.19 -0.64
N LYS A 23 3.58 -20.71 -1.38
CA LYS A 23 3.66 -20.85 -2.85
C LYS A 23 3.34 -19.53 -3.57
N ALA A 24 4.12 -18.48 -3.27
CA ALA A 24 3.91 -17.14 -3.81
C ALA A 24 4.83 -16.76 -4.97
N ASP A 25 5.93 -17.50 -5.19
CA ASP A 25 6.90 -17.13 -6.22
C ASP A 25 6.32 -17.32 -7.62
N CYS A 26 5.99 -16.20 -8.26
CA CYS A 26 5.42 -16.12 -9.61
C CYS A 26 6.49 -15.97 -10.70
N HIS A 27 7.78 -16.17 -10.38
CA HIS A 27 8.90 -16.09 -11.31
C HIS A 27 8.92 -14.76 -12.09
N GLY A 28 8.90 -13.64 -11.36
CA GLY A 28 9.05 -12.30 -11.94
C GLY A 28 7.92 -11.83 -12.84
N CYS A 29 6.75 -12.48 -12.80
CA CYS A 29 5.63 -12.24 -13.71
C CYS A 29 6.00 -12.44 -15.20
N GLU A 30 6.99 -13.29 -15.50
CA GLU A 30 7.40 -13.53 -16.88
C GLU A 30 6.25 -14.07 -17.73
N GLY A 31 5.97 -13.38 -18.84
CA GLY A 31 4.88 -13.70 -19.76
C GLY A 31 3.47 -13.38 -19.24
N CYS A 32 3.32 -12.67 -18.12
CA CYS A 32 2.00 -12.33 -17.57
C CYS A 32 1.99 -10.95 -16.90
N PHE A 33 0.99 -10.13 -17.23
CA PHE A 33 0.74 -8.84 -16.58
C PHE A 33 -0.73 -8.67 -16.20
N ALA A 34 -1.47 -9.79 -16.08
CA ALA A 34 -2.91 -9.75 -15.83
C ALA A 34 -3.29 -8.98 -14.55
N CYS A 35 -2.48 -9.08 -13.48
CA CYS A 35 -2.67 -8.31 -12.25
C CYS A 35 -2.30 -6.81 -12.36
N CYS A 36 -1.84 -6.37 -13.52
CA CYS A 36 -1.57 -4.96 -13.85
C CYS A 36 -2.63 -4.39 -14.79
N CYS A 37 -3.75 -5.08 -15.02
CA CYS A 37 -4.85 -4.63 -15.87
C CYS A 37 -6.20 -4.84 -15.17
N GLY A 38 -7.20 -4.00 -15.46
CA GLY A 38 -8.56 -4.15 -14.93
C GLY A 38 -8.66 -4.01 -13.41
N MET A 39 -7.68 -3.35 -12.78
CA MET A 39 -7.63 -3.18 -11.33
C MET A 39 -8.50 -2.01 -10.86
N GLY A 40 -9.02 -1.18 -11.77
CA GLY A 40 -9.74 0.05 -11.46
C GLY A 40 -9.00 0.89 -10.41
N THR A 41 -9.69 1.18 -9.30
CA THR A 41 -9.17 1.99 -8.19
C THR A 41 -8.64 1.15 -7.01
N SER A 42 -8.52 -0.18 -7.17
CA SER A 42 -8.24 -1.10 -6.06
C SER A 42 -6.80 -1.04 -5.52
N VAL A 43 -5.85 -0.49 -6.28
CA VAL A 43 -4.44 -0.37 -5.86
C VAL A 43 -4.21 0.94 -5.11
N VAL A 44 -4.83 1.03 -3.93
CA VAL A 44 -4.70 2.16 -3.00
C VAL A 44 -3.28 2.22 -2.42
N LEU A 45 -2.69 3.42 -2.41
CA LEU A 45 -1.31 3.67 -2.03
C LEU A 45 -1.22 4.15 -0.58
N ASP A 46 -0.29 3.57 0.17
CA ASP A 46 0.07 4.07 1.49
C ASP A 46 1.11 5.22 1.40
N PRO A 47 1.34 5.97 2.50
CA PRO A 47 2.34 7.05 2.49
C PRO A 47 3.76 6.62 2.10
N LEU A 48 4.18 5.38 2.42
CA LEU A 48 5.51 4.88 2.05
C LEU A 48 5.59 4.61 0.55
N ASP A 49 4.50 4.17 -0.07
CA ASP A 49 4.43 3.99 -1.52
C ASP A 49 4.67 5.31 -2.25
N ILE A 50 3.97 6.39 -1.86
CA ILE A 50 4.19 7.72 -2.43
C ILE A 50 5.61 8.22 -2.16
N HIS A 51 6.13 8.02 -0.95
CA HIS A 51 7.52 8.37 -0.65
C HIS A 51 8.51 7.63 -1.56
N ARG A 52 8.36 6.31 -1.73
CA ARG A 52 9.22 5.49 -2.61
C ARG A 52 9.09 5.89 -4.08
N MET A 53 7.88 6.17 -4.56
CA MET A 53 7.63 6.59 -5.95
C MET A 53 8.22 7.96 -6.24
N THR A 54 8.02 8.96 -5.36
CA THR A 54 8.62 10.29 -5.53
C THR A 54 10.15 10.24 -5.55
N GLN A 55 10.76 9.42 -4.68
CA GLN A 55 12.21 9.20 -4.66
C GLN A 55 12.70 8.45 -5.90
N GLY A 56 12.00 7.40 -6.32
CA GLY A 56 12.41 6.52 -7.40
C GLY A 56 12.25 7.12 -8.80
N LEU A 57 11.27 8.01 -8.97
CA LEU A 57 10.99 8.73 -10.22
C LEU A 57 11.61 10.14 -10.24
N HIS A 58 12.08 10.64 -9.10
CA HIS A 58 12.59 12.00 -8.94
C HIS A 58 11.57 13.08 -9.30
N ILE A 59 10.31 12.87 -8.91
CA ILE A 59 9.20 13.81 -9.14
C ILE A 59 8.38 14.00 -7.86
N GLY A 60 7.67 15.13 -7.76
CA GLY A 60 6.79 15.44 -6.63
C GLY A 60 5.41 14.79 -6.72
N PHE A 61 4.64 14.88 -5.63
CA PHE A 61 3.29 14.32 -5.55
C PHE A 61 2.33 14.88 -6.64
N GLU A 62 2.40 16.18 -6.94
CA GLU A 62 1.57 16.79 -7.98
C GLU A 62 1.85 16.23 -9.37
N GLU A 63 3.11 15.88 -9.66
CA GLU A 63 3.48 15.29 -10.94
C GLU A 63 3.08 13.81 -11.01
N LEU A 64 3.11 13.09 -9.88
CA LEU A 64 2.51 11.75 -9.81
C LEU A 64 1.03 11.78 -10.17
N LEU A 65 0.26 12.76 -9.67
CA LEU A 65 -1.17 12.90 -9.98
C LEU A 65 -1.45 13.13 -11.47
N LYS A 66 -0.52 13.77 -12.19
CA LYS A 66 -0.66 13.97 -13.64
C LYS A 66 -0.31 12.70 -14.42
N THR A 67 0.63 11.92 -13.91
CA THR A 67 1.29 10.87 -14.70
C THR A 67 0.82 9.46 -14.41
N GLY A 68 0.62 9.07 -13.15
CA GLY A 68 0.44 7.66 -12.82
C GLY A 68 -0.35 7.32 -11.55
N ILE A 69 -0.81 8.31 -10.80
CA ILE A 69 -1.75 8.11 -9.68
C ILE A 69 -2.98 9.01 -9.86
N GLU A 70 -4.04 8.70 -9.13
CA GLU A 70 -5.24 9.50 -9.02
C GLU A 70 -5.78 9.44 -7.58
N LEU A 71 -6.78 10.26 -7.26
CA LEU A 71 -7.39 10.29 -5.92
C LEU A 71 -8.79 9.70 -5.99
N ASN A 72 -9.12 8.83 -5.05
CA ASN A 72 -10.44 8.25 -4.91
C ASN A 72 -10.89 8.25 -3.45
N VAL A 73 -12.21 8.23 -3.24
CA VAL A 73 -12.79 8.07 -1.90
C VAL A 73 -12.80 6.58 -1.56
N VAL A 74 -12.12 6.22 -0.49
CA VAL A 74 -12.02 4.84 0.02
C VAL A 74 -12.33 4.87 1.50
N ASP A 75 -13.40 4.18 1.90
CA ASP A 75 -13.82 4.06 3.30
C ASP A 75 -13.94 5.45 3.98
N GLY A 76 -14.48 6.45 3.24
CA GLY A 76 -14.66 7.83 3.71
C GLY A 76 -13.44 8.75 3.59
N LEU A 77 -12.28 8.23 3.17
CA LEU A 77 -11.04 8.99 3.03
C LEU A 77 -10.67 9.25 1.58
N VAL A 78 -10.11 10.42 1.28
CA VAL A 78 -9.51 10.71 -0.04
C VAL A 78 -8.08 10.14 -0.05
N LEU A 79 -7.89 9.01 -0.73
CA LEU A 79 -6.61 8.30 -0.78
C LEU A 79 -6.12 8.17 -2.24
N PRO A 80 -4.81 8.21 -2.47
CA PRO A 80 -4.26 7.97 -3.80
C PRO A 80 -4.32 6.48 -4.18
N ASN A 81 -4.54 6.19 -5.45
CA ASN A 81 -4.37 4.86 -6.05
C ASN A 81 -3.56 4.95 -7.36
N LEU A 82 -3.00 3.81 -7.81
CA LEU A 82 -2.44 3.75 -9.16
C LEU A 82 -3.53 4.00 -10.20
N LYS A 83 -3.21 4.80 -11.20
CA LYS A 83 -4.08 5.08 -12.34
C LYS A 83 -4.04 3.92 -13.34
N MET A 84 -5.22 3.54 -13.83
CA MET A 84 -5.38 2.63 -14.96
C MET A 84 -5.66 3.45 -16.23
N THR A 85 -5.04 3.10 -17.36
CA THR A 85 -5.05 3.88 -18.60
C THR A 85 -5.41 3.03 -19.81
N GLY A 86 -5.98 3.70 -20.82
CA GLY A 86 -6.39 3.10 -22.08
C GLY A 86 -7.61 2.16 -21.96
N GLU A 87 -8.05 1.63 -23.11
CA GLU A 87 -9.22 0.75 -23.20
C GLU A 87 -9.03 -0.59 -22.47
N LYS A 88 -7.78 -1.00 -22.24
CA LYS A 88 -7.42 -2.24 -21.55
C LYS A 88 -7.24 -2.04 -20.03
N GLU A 89 -7.49 -0.85 -19.52
CA GLU A 89 -7.34 -0.48 -18.11
C GLU A 89 -5.98 -0.92 -17.53
N GLN A 90 -4.90 -0.61 -18.23
CA GLN A 90 -3.55 -1.01 -17.86
C GLN A 90 -2.98 -0.04 -16.82
N CYS A 91 -2.22 -0.54 -15.84
CA CYS A 91 -1.50 0.31 -14.91
C CYS A 91 -0.62 1.32 -15.67
N ALA A 92 -0.66 2.59 -15.28
CA ALA A 92 0.11 3.67 -15.93
C ALA A 92 1.64 3.42 -15.98
N TYR A 93 2.15 2.51 -15.14
CA TYR A 93 3.56 2.13 -15.11
C TYR A 93 3.85 0.79 -15.80
N LEU A 94 2.89 0.21 -16.53
CA LEU A 94 3.10 -0.98 -17.35
C LEU A 94 3.60 -0.54 -18.74
N ASN A 95 4.79 -1.00 -19.12
CA ASN A 95 5.33 -0.71 -20.45
C ASN A 95 4.74 -1.63 -21.54
N GLU A 96 5.07 -1.34 -22.80
CA GLU A 96 4.59 -2.10 -23.96
C GLU A 96 5.04 -3.57 -23.98
N GLN A 97 6.14 -3.91 -23.28
CA GLN A 97 6.58 -5.30 -23.10
C GLN A 97 5.86 -6.01 -21.95
N GLY A 98 4.86 -5.39 -21.33
CA GLY A 98 4.13 -5.94 -20.19
C GLY A 98 4.96 -5.98 -18.90
N ARG A 99 5.92 -5.06 -18.72
CA ARG A 99 6.77 -4.97 -17.54
C ARG A 99 6.53 -3.68 -16.77
N CYS A 100 6.50 -3.79 -15.44
CA CYS A 100 6.35 -2.65 -14.54
C CYS A 100 7.64 -1.80 -14.53
N THR A 101 7.56 -0.55 -14.97
CA THR A 101 8.70 0.37 -15.05
C THR A 101 9.20 0.81 -13.67
N ILE A 102 8.35 0.73 -12.66
CA ILE A 102 8.66 1.08 -11.26
C ILE A 102 8.91 -0.15 -10.39
N HIS A 103 9.14 -1.35 -10.96
CA HIS A 103 9.17 -2.62 -10.22
C HIS A 103 10.06 -2.59 -8.96
N ARG A 104 11.21 -1.91 -9.02
CA ARG A 104 12.16 -1.82 -7.90
C ARG A 104 11.59 -1.10 -6.67
N PHE A 105 10.73 -0.10 -6.87
CA PHE A 105 10.08 0.70 -5.83
C PHE A 105 8.54 0.64 -5.94
N ARG A 106 8.03 -0.48 -6.46
CA ARG A 106 6.60 -0.73 -6.65
C ARG A 106 5.83 -0.64 -5.32
N PRO A 107 4.55 -0.23 -5.35
CA PRO A 107 3.71 -0.15 -4.16
C PRO A 107 3.65 -1.45 -3.34
N GLY A 108 3.38 -1.31 -2.05
CA GLY A 108 3.30 -2.40 -1.10
C GLY A 108 2.29 -3.46 -1.52
N ILE A 109 1.12 -3.06 -2.05
CA ILE A 109 0.10 -3.98 -2.58
C ILE A 109 0.64 -4.77 -3.79
N CYS A 110 1.29 -4.11 -4.75
CA CYS A 110 1.87 -4.79 -5.92
C CYS A 110 3.01 -5.73 -5.54
N ARG A 111 3.79 -5.39 -4.51
CA ARG A 111 4.87 -6.22 -3.95
C ARG A 111 4.34 -7.43 -3.19
N LEU A 112 3.22 -7.24 -2.50
CA LEU A 112 2.57 -8.26 -1.70
C LEU A 112 1.94 -9.36 -2.58
N PHE A 113 1.28 -8.98 -3.67
CA PHE A 113 0.62 -9.90 -4.60
C PHE A 113 1.52 -11.09 -4.97
N PRO A 114 1.06 -12.36 -4.96
CA PRO A 114 -0.33 -12.79 -4.78
C PRO A 114 -0.75 -12.94 -3.32
N LEU A 115 0.07 -12.51 -2.35
CA LEU A 115 -0.36 -12.49 -0.96
C LEU A 115 -1.37 -11.35 -0.73
N GLY A 116 -2.17 -11.51 0.32
CA GLY A 116 -2.97 -10.47 0.94
C GLY A 116 -2.62 -10.34 2.43
N ARG A 117 -3.23 -9.37 3.11
CA ARG A 117 -3.14 -9.21 4.56
C ARG A 117 -4.49 -9.46 5.20
N TYR A 118 -4.50 -10.28 6.23
CA TYR A 118 -5.66 -10.54 7.08
C TYR A 118 -5.42 -9.82 8.42
N TYR A 119 -6.08 -8.68 8.61
CA TYR A 119 -5.90 -7.83 9.78
C TYR A 119 -6.73 -8.32 10.97
N GLU A 120 -6.09 -8.37 12.14
CA GLU A 120 -6.66 -8.75 13.43
C GLU A 120 -6.45 -7.62 14.44
N GLU A 121 -6.88 -7.82 15.69
CA GLU A 121 -6.84 -6.78 16.72
C GLU A 121 -5.40 -6.29 17.03
N ASN A 122 -4.44 -7.22 17.07
CA ASN A 122 -3.07 -6.97 17.52
C ASN A 122 -2.01 -7.09 16.41
N GLY A 123 -2.43 -7.21 15.15
CA GLY A 123 -1.51 -7.36 14.03
C GLY A 123 -2.22 -7.82 12.76
N PHE A 124 -1.48 -8.50 11.91
CA PHE A 124 -2.05 -9.15 10.74
C PHE A 124 -1.24 -10.38 10.36
N HIS A 125 -1.87 -11.26 9.62
CA HIS A 125 -1.23 -12.37 8.94
C HIS A 125 -1.24 -12.16 7.44
N TYR A 126 -0.33 -12.82 6.72
CA TYR A 126 -0.41 -12.92 5.28
C TYR A 126 -1.29 -14.11 4.90
N PHE A 127 -1.99 -14.03 3.78
CA PHE A 127 -2.69 -15.17 3.19
C PHE A 127 -2.40 -15.24 1.70
N LEU A 128 -2.44 -16.43 1.11
CA LEU A 128 -2.22 -16.61 -0.33
C LEU A 128 -3.53 -16.47 -1.09
N GLN A 129 -3.61 -15.54 -2.06
CA GLN A 129 -4.76 -15.50 -2.97
C GLN A 129 -4.62 -16.60 -4.02
N ILE A 130 -5.59 -17.51 -4.07
CA ILE A 130 -5.49 -18.72 -4.92
C ILE A 130 -6.07 -18.55 -6.32
N HIS A 131 -7.00 -17.61 -6.52
CA HIS A 131 -7.68 -17.39 -7.80
C HIS A 131 -7.20 -16.15 -8.58
N GLU A 132 -6.52 -15.22 -7.90
CA GLU A 132 -6.20 -13.91 -8.47
C GLU A 132 -4.97 -13.95 -9.40
N CYS A 133 -4.05 -14.90 -9.20
CA CYS A 133 -2.86 -15.07 -10.06
C CYS A 133 -3.07 -16.19 -11.07
N ARG A 134 -2.98 -15.86 -12.37
CA ARG A 134 -3.14 -16.83 -13.48
C ARG A 134 -1.99 -17.84 -13.62
N LYS A 135 -0.89 -17.66 -12.88
CA LYS A 135 0.22 -18.63 -12.88
C LYS A 135 -0.20 -19.87 -12.09
N GLU A 136 -0.42 -20.98 -12.78
CA GLU A 136 -0.79 -22.27 -12.18
C GLU A 136 0.35 -22.84 -11.32
N THR A 137 1.59 -22.72 -11.80
CA THR A 137 2.79 -23.17 -11.09
C THR A 137 3.47 -22.00 -10.39
N ARG A 138 3.51 -22.05 -9.05
CA ARG A 138 4.20 -21.09 -8.19
C ARG A 138 5.25 -21.79 -7.33
N GLY A 139 6.43 -21.20 -7.23
CA GLY A 139 7.53 -21.67 -6.39
C GLY A 139 7.26 -21.44 -4.89
N LYS A 140 7.87 -22.25 -4.04
CA LYS A 140 7.86 -22.04 -2.58
C LYS A 140 8.93 -21.03 -2.19
N ILE A 141 8.55 -20.00 -1.43
CA ILE A 141 9.46 -18.97 -0.94
C ILE A 141 9.06 -18.55 0.48
N LYS A 142 10.03 -18.08 1.30
CA LYS A 142 9.72 -17.47 2.59
C LYS A 142 9.03 -16.12 2.37
N VAL A 143 7.99 -15.80 3.12
CA VAL A 143 7.27 -14.52 3.00
C VAL A 143 8.25 -13.33 3.09
N LYS A 144 9.18 -13.32 4.05
CA LYS A 144 10.17 -12.23 4.16
C LYS A 144 11.07 -12.08 2.94
N LYS A 145 11.40 -13.20 2.28
CA LYS A 145 12.22 -13.20 1.07
C LYS A 145 11.38 -12.73 -0.14
N TRP A 146 10.09 -13.06 -0.17
CA TRP A 146 9.15 -12.58 -1.19
C TRP A 146 8.93 -11.07 -1.12
N MET A 147 8.77 -10.53 0.09
CA MET A 147 8.55 -9.09 0.28
C MET A 147 9.76 -8.26 -0.17
N GLU A 148 10.98 -8.77 0.01
CA GLU A 148 12.22 -8.06 -0.33
C GLU A 148 12.28 -6.65 0.32
N ILE A 149 11.83 -6.55 1.57
CA ILE A 149 11.91 -5.32 2.37
C ILE A 149 13.00 -5.52 3.41
N GLU A 150 13.98 -4.62 3.43
CA GLU A 150 15.18 -4.70 4.28
C GLU A 150 14.81 -4.85 5.76
N ASN A 151 13.98 -3.93 6.27
CA ASN A 151 13.44 -4.01 7.63
C ASN A 151 11.95 -4.33 7.61
N LEU A 152 11.63 -5.60 7.32
CA LEU A 152 10.24 -6.07 7.25
C LEU A 152 9.47 -5.83 8.56
N ARG A 153 10.12 -5.96 9.73
CA ARG A 153 9.46 -5.73 11.02
C ARG A 153 9.00 -4.28 11.18
N ALA A 154 9.84 -3.32 10.79
CA ALA A 154 9.46 -1.90 10.80
C ALA A 154 8.33 -1.63 9.79
N TYR A 155 8.39 -2.23 8.60
CA TYR A 155 7.32 -2.13 7.61
C TYR A 155 5.99 -2.71 8.10
N GLU A 156 5.99 -3.89 8.73
CA GLU A 156 4.80 -4.53 9.30
C GLU A 156 4.18 -3.68 10.41
N ALA A 157 5.01 -3.12 11.30
CA ALA A 157 4.54 -2.19 12.33
C ALA A 157 3.93 -0.92 11.72
N TYR A 158 4.61 -0.33 10.74
CA TYR A 158 4.14 0.86 10.01
C TYR A 158 2.79 0.62 9.33
N ILE A 159 2.68 -0.44 8.51
CA ILE A 159 1.48 -0.67 7.70
C ILE A 159 0.28 -1.06 8.57
N PHE A 160 0.53 -1.74 9.69
CA PHE A 160 -0.49 -2.01 10.70
C PHE A 160 -0.98 -0.72 11.35
N ARG A 161 -0.07 0.18 11.74
CA ARG A 161 -0.42 1.48 12.33
C ARG A 161 -1.18 2.37 11.36
N TRP A 162 -0.76 2.42 10.09
CA TRP A 162 -1.48 3.14 9.04
C TRP A 162 -2.90 2.57 8.84
N HIS A 163 -3.05 1.24 8.81
CA HIS A 163 -4.36 0.60 8.70
C HIS A 163 -5.27 0.97 9.88
N ARG A 164 -4.76 0.90 11.12
CA ARG A 164 -5.50 1.30 12.33
C ARG A 164 -5.92 2.76 12.30
N PHE A 165 -5.05 3.64 11.83
CA PHE A 165 -5.35 5.05 11.65
C PHE A 165 -6.48 5.27 10.65
N CYS A 166 -6.43 4.60 9.49
CA CYS A 166 -7.50 4.68 8.49
C CYS A 166 -8.84 4.22 9.06
N LEU A 167 -8.86 3.10 9.81
CA LEU A 167 -10.07 2.63 10.50
C LEU A 167 -10.61 3.63 11.55
N ALA A 168 -9.72 4.31 12.28
CA ALA A 168 -10.13 5.32 13.24
C ALA A 168 -10.75 6.54 12.53
N CYS A 169 -10.18 6.95 11.40
CA CYS A 169 -10.71 8.05 10.59
C CYS A 169 -12.03 7.67 9.91
N GLU A 170 -12.17 6.45 9.39
CA GLU A 170 -13.44 5.93 8.85
C GLU A 170 -14.56 6.04 9.88
N LYS A 171 -14.32 5.57 11.12
CA LYS A 171 -15.29 5.70 12.22
C LYS A 171 -15.60 7.15 12.59
N ALA A 172 -14.62 8.04 12.50
CA ALA A 172 -14.85 9.46 12.75
C ALA A 172 -15.70 10.08 11.63
N VAL A 173 -15.47 9.71 10.37
CA VAL A 173 -16.24 10.19 9.22
C VAL A 173 -17.74 9.85 9.35
N GLU A 174 -18.10 8.72 9.97
CA GLU A 174 -19.51 8.33 10.22
C GLU A 174 -20.28 9.32 11.11
N THR A 175 -19.60 10.11 11.94
CA THR A 175 -20.22 11.04 12.89
C THR A 175 -20.00 12.52 12.57
N LEU A 176 -19.21 12.82 11.55
CA LEU A 176 -18.87 14.19 11.15
C LEU A 176 -19.83 14.70 10.05
N GLU A 177 -20.08 16.01 10.08
CA GLU A 177 -20.75 16.71 8.98
C GLU A 177 -19.84 16.84 7.75
N GLU A 178 -20.43 17.05 6.56
CA GLU A 178 -19.73 17.05 5.27
C GLU A 178 -18.54 18.02 5.21
N GLU A 179 -18.69 19.23 5.76
CA GLU A 179 -17.60 20.20 5.82
C GLU A 179 -16.41 19.70 6.65
N ASN A 180 -16.68 19.06 7.80
CA ASN A 180 -15.65 18.49 8.66
C ASN A 180 -14.99 17.27 8.02
N ILE A 181 -15.74 16.44 7.30
CA ILE A 181 -15.18 15.32 6.51
C ILE A 181 -14.22 15.87 5.45
N ARG A 182 -14.60 16.92 4.74
CA ARG A 182 -13.74 17.56 3.73
C ARG A 182 -12.46 18.13 4.34
N ILE A 183 -12.55 18.79 5.49
CA ILE A 183 -11.38 19.31 6.21
C ILE A 183 -10.46 18.17 6.65
N LEU A 184 -11.03 17.11 7.23
CA LEU A 184 -10.28 15.93 7.69
C LEU A 184 -9.53 15.25 6.54
N THR A 185 -10.24 14.95 5.45
CA THR A 185 -9.66 14.24 4.30
C THR A 185 -8.57 15.04 3.62
N LEU A 186 -8.75 16.36 3.45
CA LEU A 186 -7.71 17.26 2.93
C LEU A 186 -6.51 17.37 3.88
N TYR A 187 -6.75 17.42 5.19
CA TYR A 187 -5.68 17.44 6.18
C TYR A 187 -4.83 16.16 6.13
N ILE A 188 -5.47 14.98 6.05
CA ILE A 188 -4.78 13.69 5.91
C ILE A 188 -3.97 13.66 4.60
N LEU A 189 -4.60 14.03 3.48
CA LEU A 189 -3.94 14.06 2.16
C LEU A 189 -2.69 14.96 2.18
N LYS A 190 -2.85 16.17 2.73
CA LYS A 190 -1.74 17.13 2.82
C LYS A 190 -0.63 16.62 3.73
N THR A 191 -0.97 16.06 4.89
CA THR A 191 -0.01 15.67 5.92
C THR A 191 0.80 14.42 5.54
N PHE A 192 0.14 13.39 5.00
CA PHE A 192 0.79 12.10 4.76
C PHE A 192 1.24 11.88 3.32
N TYR A 193 0.72 12.64 2.35
CA TYR A 193 1.02 12.41 0.94
C TYR A 193 1.66 13.61 0.23
N GLN A 194 1.12 14.82 0.40
CA GLN A 194 1.65 16.00 -0.29
C GLN A 194 2.91 16.57 0.38
N THR A 195 2.94 16.61 1.72
CA THR A 195 4.08 17.16 2.47
C THR A 195 5.26 16.18 2.35
N PRO A 196 6.40 16.58 1.76
CA PRO A 196 7.54 15.68 1.60
C PRO A 196 8.04 15.16 2.94
N TYR A 197 8.44 13.89 2.99
CA TYR A 197 9.13 13.33 4.15
C TYR A 197 10.57 13.82 4.20
N GLU A 198 11.09 14.04 5.41
CA GLU A 198 12.43 14.59 5.64
C GLU A 198 13.51 13.72 4.98
N GLN A 199 14.33 14.33 4.11
CA GLN A 199 15.40 13.63 3.40
C GLN A 199 16.77 13.84 4.05
N THR A 200 16.91 14.90 4.85
CA THR A 200 18.11 15.28 5.60
C THR A 200 18.08 14.63 6.99
N GLY A 201 19.20 14.06 7.43
CA GLY A 201 19.33 13.44 8.74
C GLY A 201 20.71 12.85 8.91
N GLU A 202 20.98 12.27 10.08
CA GLU A 202 22.26 11.62 10.38
C GLU A 202 22.66 10.63 9.28
N GLU A 203 23.93 10.73 8.83
CA GLU A 203 24.49 9.93 7.74
C GLU A 203 24.38 8.41 7.97
N SER A 204 24.22 7.99 9.23
CA SER A 204 24.06 6.60 9.67
C SER A 204 22.67 6.01 9.45
N SER A 205 21.64 6.83 9.24
CA SER A 205 20.26 6.36 9.09
C SER A 205 19.94 5.99 7.63
N SER A 206 19.21 4.89 7.43
CA SER A 206 18.64 4.56 6.11
C SER A 206 17.53 5.55 5.73
N LYS A 207 17.25 5.67 4.43
CA LYS A 207 16.14 6.52 3.93
C LYS A 207 14.80 6.10 4.51
N GLU A 208 14.56 4.79 4.68
CA GLU A 208 13.30 4.28 5.24
C GLU A 208 13.17 4.54 6.74
N GLU A 209 14.25 4.47 7.52
CA GLU A 209 14.22 4.83 8.94
C GLU A 209 13.82 6.29 9.15
N ARG A 210 14.32 7.21 8.31
CA ARG A 210 13.89 8.61 8.33
C ARG A 210 12.42 8.76 8.01
N PHE A 211 11.92 8.03 7.01
CA PHE A 211 10.49 7.99 6.71
C PHE A 211 9.68 7.52 7.93
N TYR A 212 10.04 6.38 8.55
CA TYR A 212 9.28 5.85 9.67
C TYR A 212 9.24 6.82 10.85
N ARG A 213 10.38 7.44 11.21
CA ARG A 213 10.46 8.43 12.30
C ARG A 213 9.50 9.61 12.07
N GLU A 214 9.57 10.21 10.89
CA GLU A 214 8.73 11.36 10.53
C GLU A 214 7.25 10.95 10.39
N PHE A 215 6.97 9.75 9.85
CA PHE A 215 5.62 9.20 9.80
C PHE A 215 4.99 9.07 11.18
N TYR A 216 5.70 8.49 12.15
CA TYR A 216 5.17 8.33 13.51
C TYR A 216 4.96 9.67 14.22
N LYS A 217 5.85 10.64 14.01
CA LYS A 217 5.66 12.02 14.50
C LYS A 217 4.38 12.64 13.94
N ARG A 218 4.18 12.58 12.61
CA ARG A 218 2.96 13.09 11.95
C ARG A 218 1.71 12.36 12.44
N LEU A 219 1.81 11.04 12.65
CA LEU A 219 0.71 10.23 13.15
C LEU A 219 0.29 10.67 14.56
N GLU A 220 1.25 10.84 15.48
CA GLU A 220 0.99 11.28 16.85
C GLU A 220 0.42 12.71 16.92
N GLU A 221 0.99 13.65 16.16
CA GLU A 221 0.48 15.01 16.04
C GLU A 221 -0.94 15.05 15.48
N THR A 222 -1.20 14.26 14.44
CA THR A 222 -2.53 14.11 13.84
C THR A 222 -3.52 13.50 14.83
N GLY A 223 -3.14 12.43 15.53
CA GLY A 223 -3.96 11.78 16.55
C GLY A 223 -4.37 12.74 17.67
N ARG A 224 -3.40 13.51 18.20
CA ARG A 224 -3.67 14.55 19.21
C ARG A 224 -4.62 15.62 18.69
N LYS A 225 -4.40 16.10 17.45
CA LYS A 225 -5.23 17.16 16.85
C LYS A 225 -6.67 16.71 16.59
N LEU A 226 -6.85 15.44 16.21
CA LEU A 226 -8.16 14.87 15.87
C LEU A 226 -8.85 14.18 17.05
N GLY A 227 -8.20 14.10 18.23
CA GLY A 227 -8.72 13.35 19.37
C GLY A 227 -8.79 11.83 19.12
N LEU A 228 -8.01 11.32 18.17
CA LEU A 228 -7.99 9.90 17.82
C LEU A 228 -6.89 9.17 18.60
N ARG A 229 -7.21 7.99 19.14
CA ARG A 229 -6.19 7.06 19.67
C ARG A 229 -5.55 6.32 18.49
N VAL A 230 -4.30 6.66 18.19
CA VAL A 230 -3.51 6.17 17.04
C VAL A 230 -2.27 5.39 17.48
#